data_AF-A0A091AE26-F1
#
_entry.id   AF-A0A091AE26-F1
#
_cell.length_a   1.000
_cell.length_b   1.000
_cell.length_c   1.000
_cell.angle_alpha   90.00
_cell.angle_beta   90.00
_cell.angle_gamma   90.00
#
_symmetry.space_group_name_H-M   'P 1'
#
loop_
_entity.id
_entity.type
_entity.pdbx_description
1 polymer ?
#
loop_
_entity_poly.entity_id
_entity_poly.type
_entity_poly.pdbx_seq_one_letter_code
_entity_poly.pdbx_strand_id
1 'polypeptide(L)' 'METAAQIFLIGIVLCAHEPLLRQIKGADFAAIRARMKDINPTLFEQYLKSIGKQQKRQCGNQ' A
#
# COMPACT_ATOMS: atom_id res chain seq x y z
N MET A 1 4.41 -21.34 -4.94
CA MET A 1 4.53 -20.54 -3.70
C MET A 1 4.81 -19.11 -4.10
N GLU A 2 3.87 -18.21 -3.92
CA GLU A 2 4.18 -16.77 -4.00
C GLU A 2 5.03 -16.40 -2.79
N THR A 3 6.09 -15.63 -3.00
CA THR A 3 6.99 -15.24 -1.91
C THR A 3 6.37 -14.08 -1.11
N ALA A 4 6.72 -13.98 0.18
CA ALA A 4 6.37 -12.84 1.02
C ALA A 4 6.70 -11.49 0.35
N ALA A 5 7.81 -11.43 -0.38
CA ALA A 5 8.22 -10.27 -1.15
C ALA A 5 7.28 -9.95 -2.33
N GLN A 6 6.81 -10.96 -3.07
CA GLN A 6 5.83 -10.77 -4.15
C GLN A 6 4.51 -10.20 -3.64
N ILE A 7 3.97 -10.77 -2.57
CA ILE A 7 2.70 -10.31 -1.98
C ILE A 7 2.83 -8.86 -1.49
N PHE A 8 3.98 -8.51 -0.90
CA PHE A 8 4.24 -7.15 -0.43
C PHE A 8 4.35 -6.16 -1.60
N LEU A 9 5.03 -6.52 -2.68
CA LEU A 9 5.19 -5.66 -3.86
C LEU A 9 3.84 -5.40 -4.56
N ILE A 10 3.02 -6.45 -4.70
CA ILE A 10 1.65 -6.35 -5.22
C ILE A 10 0.82 -5.43 -4.32
N GLY A 11 0.91 -5.60 -3.00
CA GLY A 11 0.21 -4.76 -2.04
C GLY A 11 0.60 -3.28 -2.11
N ILE A 12 1.88 -2.96 -2.34
CA ILE A 12 2.35 -1.58 -2.57
C ILE A 12 1.68 -0.98 -3.81
N VAL A 13 1.69 -1.70 -4.94
CA VAL A 13 1.12 -1.22 -6.21
C VAL A 13 -0.38 -1.01 -6.07
N LEU A 14 -1.09 -1.96 -5.44
CA LEU A 14 -2.53 -1.87 -5.21
C LEU A 14 -2.88 -0.69 -4.29
N CYS A 15 -2.13 -0.47 -3.22
CA CYS A 15 -2.38 0.66 -2.31
C CYS A 15 -1.99 2.01 -2.93
N ALA A 16 -0.93 2.08 -3.74
CA ALA A 16 -0.51 3.33 -4.40
C ALA A 16 -1.53 3.83 -5.43
N HIS A 17 -2.24 2.90 -6.08
CA HIS A 17 -3.29 3.20 -7.05
C HIS A 17 -4.69 2.99 -6.48
N GLU A 18 -4.84 2.90 -5.15
CA GLU A 18 -6.13 2.67 -4.49
C GLU A 18 -7.25 3.60 -4.97
N PRO A 19 -7.06 4.91 -5.21
CA PRO A 19 -8.13 5.77 -5.72
C PRO A 19 -8.65 5.34 -7.10
N LEU A 20 -7.75 4.84 -7.95
CA LEU A 20 -8.04 4.39 -9.31
C LEU A 20 -8.62 2.98 -9.30
N LEU A 21 -8.09 2.11 -8.43
CA LEU A 21 -8.47 0.72 -8.30
C LEU A 21 -9.73 0.52 -7.44
N ARG A 22 -10.11 1.49 -6.59
CA ARG A 22 -11.36 1.48 -5.82
C ARG A 22 -12.61 1.47 -6.72
N GLN A 23 -12.45 1.84 -7.99
CA GLN A 23 -13.50 1.72 -8.99
C GLN A 23 -13.68 0.27 -9.51
N ILE A 24 -12.70 -0.61 -9.27
CA ILE A 24 -12.77 -2.03 -9.61
C ILE A 24 -13.48 -2.76 -8.48
N LYS A 25 -14.69 -3.26 -8.76
CA LYS A 25 -15.45 -4.09 -7.81
C LYS A 25 -14.66 -5.35 -7.46
N GLY A 26 -14.48 -5.62 -6.16
CA GLY A 26 -13.93 -6.88 -5.65
C GLY A 26 -12.55 -6.79 -5.00
N ALA A 27 -11.86 -5.64 -5.05
CA ALA A 27 -10.60 -5.45 -4.35
C ALA A 27 -10.84 -5.01 -2.89
N ASP A 28 -10.54 -5.89 -1.92
CA ASP A 28 -10.59 -5.55 -0.50
C ASP A 28 -9.22 -5.03 -0.02
N PHE A 29 -9.01 -3.72 -0.19
CA PHE A 29 -7.74 -3.06 0.19
C PHE A 29 -7.44 -3.16 1.68
N ALA A 30 -8.48 -3.29 2.53
CA ALA A 30 -8.31 -3.50 3.96
C ALA A 30 -7.65 -4.85 4.26
N ALA A 31 -8.13 -5.93 3.65
CA ALA A 31 -7.55 -7.26 3.77
C ALA A 31 -6.13 -7.33 3.20
N ILE A 32 -5.86 -6.64 2.08
CA ILE A 32 -4.51 -6.56 1.50
C ILE A 32 -3.55 -5.86 2.47
N ARG A 33 -3.93 -4.71 3.04
CA ARG A 33 -3.11 -4.01 4.05
C ARG A 33 -2.87 -4.87 5.28
N ALA A 34 -3.89 -5.59 5.75
CA ALA A 34 -3.77 -6.51 6.89
C ALA A 34 -2.72 -7.61 6.60
N ARG A 35 -2.79 -8.23 5.42
CA ARG A 35 -1.80 -9.22 4.98
C ARG A 35 -0.38 -8.66 4.86
N MET A 36 -0.21 -7.46 4.31
CA MET A 36 1.11 -6.82 4.23
C MET A 36 1.73 -6.60 5.61
N LYS A 37 0.92 -6.14 6.58
CA LYS A 37 1.34 -5.96 7.97
C LYS A 37 1.74 -7.28 8.63
N ASP A 38 0.97 -8.34 8.40
CA ASP A 38 1.23 -9.68 8.93
C ASP A 38 2.53 -10.27 8.38
N ILE A 39 2.78 -10.11 7.07
CA ILE A 39 3.97 -10.62 6.39
C ILE A 39 5.25 -9.92 6.86
N ASN A 40 5.25 -8.59 6.94
CA ASN A 40 6.41 -7.84 7.40
C ASN A 40 5.99 -6.49 8.01
N PRO A 41 5.80 -6.42 9.35
CA PRO A 41 5.31 -5.21 10.00
C PRO A 41 6.30 -4.04 9.89
N THR A 42 7.60 -4.32 10.00
CA THR A 42 8.66 -3.30 9.88
C THR A 42 8.66 -2.64 8.51
N LEU A 43 8.57 -3.44 7.44
CA LEU A 43 8.53 -2.92 6.07
C LEU A 43 7.21 -2.18 5.80
N PHE A 44 6.10 -2.66 6.37
CA PHE A 44 4.80 -1.99 6.28
C PHE A 44 4.82 -0.60 6.93
N GLU A 45 5.43 -0.46 8.11
CA GLU A 45 5.61 0.85 8.75
C GLU A 45 6.50 1.80 7.92
N GLN A 46 7.58 1.29 7.31
CA GLN A 46 8.42 2.08 6.41
C GLN A 46 7.64 2.55 5.18
N TYR A 47 6.82 1.68 4.60
CA TYR A 47 5.92 2.03 3.51
C TYR A 47 4.95 3.15 3.90
N LEU A 48 4.27 3.03 5.05
CA LEU A 48 3.36 4.06 5.57
C LEU A 48 4.05 5.42 5.75
N LYS A 49 5.27 5.42 6.29
CA LYS A 49 6.09 6.63 6.44
C LYS A 49 6.43 7.27 5.09
N SER A 50 6.74 6.46 4.08
CA SER A 50 7.07 6.93 2.72
C SER A 50 5.87 7.57 2.03
N ILE A 51 4.69 6.95 2.07
CA ILE A 51 3.47 7.53 1.46
C ILE A 51 2.96 8.76 2.22
N GLY A 52 3.14 8.81 3.56
CA GLY A 52 2.81 10.00 4.36
C GLY A 52 3.69 11.20 4.02
N LYS A 53 4.99 10.98 3.73
CA LYS A 53 5.90 12.01 3.23
C LYS A 53 5.52 12.48 1.82
N GLN A 54 5.06 11.57 0.96
CA GLN A 54 4.67 11.89 -0.42
C GLN A 54 3.40 12.75 -0.48
N GLN A 55 2.39 12.46 0.36
CA GLN A 55 1.18 13.30 0.47
C GLN A 55 1.49 14.71 0.98
N LYS A 56 2.41 14.85 1.94
CA LYS A 56 2.85 16.18 2.43
C LYS A 56 3.51 17.05 1.35
N ARG A 57 4.17 16.45 0.34
CA ARG A 57 4.76 17.19 -0.78
C ARG A 57 3.73 17.65 -1.81
N GLN A 58 2.61 16.92 -1.96
CA GLN A 58 1.55 17.28 -2.90
C GLN A 58 0.67 18.45 -2.42
N CYS A 59 0.55 18.68 -1.11
CA CYS A 59 -0.11 19.87 -0.55
C CYS A 59 0.84 21.07 -0.28
N GLY A 60 2.14 20.94 -0.59
CA GLY A 60 3.15 21.98 -0.35
C GLY A 60 3.39 22.91 -1.55
N ASN A 61 2.62 22.79 -2.62
CA ASN A 61 2.71 23.64 -3.81
C ASN A 61 1.36 24.36 -3.98
N GLN A 62 1.15 25.38 -3.15
CA GLN A 62 0.12 26.40 -3.31
C GLN A 62 0.81 27.76 -3.31
#